data_AF-A0A529LUX8-F1
#
_entry.id   AF-A0A529LUX8-F1
#
_cell.length_a   1.000
_cell.length_b   1.000
_cell.length_c   1.000
_cell.angle_alpha   90.00
_cell.angle_beta   90.00
_cell.angle_gamma   90.00
#
_symmetry.space_group_name_H-M   'P 1'
#
loop_
_entity.id
_entity.type
_entity.pdbx_description
1 polymer ?
#
loop_
_entity_poly.entity_id
_entity_poly.type
_entity_poly.pdbx_seq_one_letter_code
_entity_poly.pdbx_strand_id
1 'polypeptide(L)'
;MIISQTPLRVSFVGGGSDLPAFYREEGGAVLSVAIDKYVYVNVNRKFDNGTRIAYSKTEEVDSVEDIQHPIVKATMGYLGICGGVEITTIADIPSKGTGLG
;
A
#
# COMPACT_ATOMS: atom_id res chain seq x y z
N MET A 1 4.05 7.73 16.75
CA MET A 1 3.00 7.38 15.78
C MET A 1 3.16 8.26 14.57
N ILE A 2 3.30 7.66 13.39
CA ILE A 2 3.29 8.35 12.09
C ILE A 2 2.05 7.86 11.35
N ILE A 3 1.32 8.80 10.75
CA ILE A 3 0.11 8.51 9.98
C ILE A 3 0.31 9.09 8.58
N SER A 4 0.16 8.24 7.57
CA SER A 4 0.08 8.67 6.17
C SER A 4 -1.35 8.51 5.68
N GLN A 5 -1.85 9.52 4.98
CA GLN A 5 -3.16 9.53 4.33
C GLN A 5 -2.95 9.75 2.83
N THR A 6 -3.47 8.82 2.02
CA THR A 6 -3.36 8.89 0.57
C THR A 6 -4.76 8.83 -0.04
N PRO A 7 -5.15 9.80 -0.90
CA PRO A 7 -6.45 9.74 -1.57
C PRO A 7 -6.48 8.66 -2.65
N LEU A 8 -7.64 7.99 -2.76
CA LEU A 8 -8.00 7.17 -3.90
C LEU A 8 -8.27 8.04 -5.13
N ARG A 9 -8.35 7.43 -6.30
CA ARG A 9 -8.56 8.14 -7.57
C ARG A 9 -9.66 7.53 -8.43
N VAL A 10 -10.23 8.35 -9.30
CA VAL A 10 -11.07 7.91 -10.44
C VAL A 10 -10.35 8.26 -11.73
N SER A 11 -10.27 7.30 -12.66
CA SER A 11 -9.73 7.53 -14.00
C SER A 11 -10.84 7.86 -14.99
N PHE A 12 -10.65 8.93 -15.76
CA PHE A 12 -11.60 9.36 -16.80
C PHE A 12 -11.22 8.83 -18.18
N VAL A 13 -9.95 8.94 -18.55
CA VAL A 13 -9.47 8.51 -19.88
C VAL A 13 -8.00 8.11 -19.82
N GLY A 14 -7.61 7.23 -20.75
CA GLY A 14 -6.23 6.80 -20.95
C GLY A 14 -5.81 5.57 -20.15
N GLY A 15 -6.69 5.02 -19.29
CA GLY A 15 -6.41 3.79 -18.55
C GLY A 15 -6.03 2.64 -19.50
N GLY A 16 -4.93 1.96 -19.21
CA GLY A 16 -4.33 0.94 -20.08
C GLY A 16 -3.17 1.47 -20.93
N SER A 17 -3.15 2.76 -21.27
CA SER A 17 -1.98 3.36 -21.94
C SER A 17 -0.75 3.45 -21.03
N ASP A 18 -0.96 3.37 -19.71
CA ASP A 18 0.08 3.30 -18.67
C ASP A 18 0.71 1.90 -18.52
N LEU A 19 0.23 0.90 -19.28
CA LEU A 19 0.82 -0.43 -19.28
C LEU A 19 2.09 -0.49 -20.14
N PRO A 20 3.14 -1.22 -19.70
CA PRO A 20 4.40 -1.35 -20.47
C PRO A 20 4.22 -1.88 -21.90
N ALA A 21 3.19 -2.68 -22.14
CA ALA A 21 2.87 -3.21 -23.46
C ALA A 21 2.39 -2.12 -24.46
N PHE A 22 1.99 -0.95 -23.96
CA PHE A 22 1.52 0.17 -24.78
C PHE A 22 2.52 1.32 -24.81
N TYR A 23 2.87 1.90 -23.64
CA TYR A 23 3.66 3.14 -23.62
C TYR A 23 5.07 2.99 -24.18
N ARG A 24 5.61 1.77 -24.26
CA ARG A 24 6.95 1.53 -24.82
C ARG A 24 7.02 1.72 -26.34
N GLU A 25 5.88 1.64 -27.03
CA GLU A 25 5.79 1.78 -28.49
C GLU A 25 5.28 3.18 -28.89
N GLU A 26 4.17 3.65 -28.29
CA GLU A 26 3.41 4.83 -28.78
C GLU A 26 3.34 6.00 -27.77
N GLY A 27 3.92 5.85 -26.57
CA GLY A 27 3.75 6.78 -25.45
C GLY A 27 2.39 6.65 -24.74
N GLY A 28 2.32 6.97 -23.45
CA GLY A 28 1.13 6.78 -22.62
C GLY A 28 0.71 8.06 -21.89
N ALA A 29 -0.58 8.25 -21.69
CA ALA A 29 -1.14 9.39 -20.96
C ALA A 29 -2.46 9.02 -20.29
N VAL A 30 -2.62 9.40 -19.02
CA VAL A 30 -3.84 9.18 -18.24
C VAL A 30 -4.37 10.49 -17.68
N LEU A 31 -5.70 10.64 -17.62
CA LEU A 31 -6.37 11.70 -16.88
C LEU A 31 -7.18 11.09 -15.75
N SER A 32 -6.78 11.38 -14.52
CA SER A 32 -7.41 10.89 -13.30
C SER A 32 -7.47 12.00 -12.25
N VAL A 33 -8.44 11.92 -11.34
CA VAL A 33 -8.56 12.85 -10.21
C VAL A 33 -8.58 12.08 -8.90
N ALA A 34 -7.98 12.67 -7.87
CA ALA A 34 -8.16 12.22 -6.50
C ALA A 34 -9.61 12.48 -6.04
N ILE A 35 -10.14 11.60 -5.19
CA ILE A 35 -11.47 11.73 -4.59
C ILE A 35 -11.37 11.81 -3.06
N ASP A 36 -12.48 12.16 -2.41
CA ASP A 36 -12.62 12.31 -0.96
C ASP A 36 -12.72 10.96 -0.21
N LYS A 37 -11.92 9.99 -0.64
CA LYS A 37 -11.83 8.62 -0.10
C LYS A 37 -10.37 8.27 0.04
N TYR A 38 -9.98 7.65 1.15
CA TYR A 38 -8.59 7.56 1.54
C TYR A 38 -8.18 6.17 1.98
N VAL A 39 -6.87 5.91 1.86
CA VAL A 39 -6.16 4.85 2.55
C VAL A 39 -5.24 5.48 3.58
N TYR A 40 -5.32 4.98 4.80
CA TYR A 40 -4.51 5.38 5.93
C TYR A 40 -3.53 4.28 6.26
N VAL A 41 -2.25 4.63 6.41
CA VAL A 41 -1.21 3.73 6.92
C VAL A 41 -0.65 4.35 8.20
N ASN A 42 -0.89 3.67 9.31
CA ASN A 42 -0.38 4.04 10.62
C ASN A 42 0.86 3.20 10.91
N VAL A 43 1.95 3.85 11.32
CA VAL A 43 3.18 3.18 11.75
C VAL A 43 3.54 3.62 13.16
N ASN A 44 3.75 2.64 14.03
CA ASN A 44 4.18 2.82 15.41
C ASN A 44 5.41 1.98 15.70
N ARG A 45 6.23 2.45 16.64
CA ARG A 45 7.27 1.62 17.24
C ARG A 45 6.60 0.67 18.22
N LYS A 46 6.85 -0.63 18.09
CA LYS A 46 6.40 -1.64 19.03
C LYS A 46 7.34 -1.65 20.25
N PHE A 47 6.83 -2.12 21.39
CA PHE A 47 7.61 -2.19 22.63
C PHE A 47 8.60 -3.37 22.62
N ASP A 48 8.30 -4.42 21.87
CA ASP A 48 9.18 -5.54 21.60
C ASP A 48 9.80 -5.43 20.19
N ASN A 49 10.59 -6.42 19.80
CA ASN A 49 11.25 -6.47 18.49
C ASN A 49 10.38 -7.13 17.40
N GLY A 50 9.20 -7.62 17.74
CA GLY A 50 8.30 -8.24 16.78
C GLY A 50 7.72 -7.24 15.80
N THR A 51 7.17 -7.75 14.71
CA THR A 51 6.44 -6.95 13.72
C THR A 51 4.97 -7.33 13.75
N ARG A 52 4.11 -6.33 13.90
CA ARG A 52 2.66 -6.52 13.82
C ARG A 52 2.08 -5.76 12.63
N ILE A 53 1.29 -6.43 11.80
CA ILE A 53 0.69 -5.87 10.60
C ILE A 53 -0.80 -6.13 10.65
N ALA A 54 -1.60 -5.07 10.70
CA ALA A 54 -3.06 -5.16 10.72
C ALA A 54 -3.65 -4.53 9.46
N TYR A 55 -4.37 -5.32 8.69
CA TYR A 55 -5.14 -4.93 7.50
C TYR A 55 -6.42 -5.78 7.48
N SER A 56 -6.86 -6.31 6.34
CA SER A 56 -7.95 -7.31 6.28
C SER A 56 -7.65 -8.60 7.09
N LYS A 57 -6.40 -8.79 7.51
CA LYS A 57 -5.94 -9.82 8.46
C LYS A 57 -4.96 -9.18 9.43
N THR A 58 -4.72 -9.83 10.57
CA THR A 58 -3.65 -9.45 11.49
C THR A 58 -2.54 -10.50 11.41
N GLU A 59 -1.31 -10.03 11.23
CA GLU A 59 -0.08 -10.82 11.27
C GLU A 59 0.76 -10.32 12.44
N GLU A 60 1.31 -11.24 13.23
CA GLU A 60 2.30 -10.95 14.27
C GLU A 60 3.43 -11.94 14.09
N VAL A 61 4.61 -11.43 13.73
CA VAL A 61 5.76 -12.23 13.30
C VAL A 61 7.05 -11.72 13.93
N ASP A 62 7.98 -12.62 14.18
CA ASP A 62 9.29 -12.29 14.76
C ASP A 62 10.33 -11.90 13.70
N SER A 63 10.15 -12.36 12.46
CA SER A 63 11.04 -12.09 11.32
C SER A 63 10.29 -11.44 10.15
N VAL A 64 10.94 -10.52 9.45
CA VAL A 64 10.39 -9.84 8.26
C VAL A 64 10.12 -10.83 7.13
N GLU A 65 10.89 -11.91 7.08
CA GLU A 65 10.79 -13.00 6.12
C GLU A 65 9.47 -13.76 6.26
N ASP A 66 8.86 -13.77 7.45
CA ASP A 66 7.62 -14.50 7.71
C ASP A 66 6.36 -13.70 7.37
N ILE A 67 6.53 -12.40 7.09
CA ILE A 67 5.43 -11.51 6.67
C ILE A 67 4.80 -12.05 5.38
N GLN A 68 3.49 -12.28 5.43
CA GLN A 68 2.68 -12.70 4.29
C GLN A 68 2.26 -11.51 3.42
N HIS A 69 2.07 -10.33 4.01
CA HIS A 69 1.72 -9.13 3.26
C HIS A 69 2.86 -8.68 2.33
N PRO A 70 2.76 -8.84 1.00
CA PRO A 70 3.91 -8.75 0.09
C PRO A 70 4.50 -7.34 0.01
N ILE A 71 3.65 -6.30 -0.01
CA ILE A 71 4.11 -4.90 -0.09
C ILE A 71 4.83 -4.49 1.18
N VAL A 72 4.31 -4.85 2.36
CA VAL A 72 4.94 -4.53 3.64
C VAL A 72 6.29 -5.25 3.76
N LYS A 73 6.33 -6.55 3.45
CA LYS A 73 7.59 -7.32 3.44
C LYS A 73 8.64 -6.70 2.52
N ALA A 74 8.27 -6.39 1.28
CA ALA A 74 9.19 -5.78 0.32
C ALA A 74 9.67 -4.39 0.78
N THR A 75 8.78 -3.58 1.36
CA THR A 75 9.11 -2.22 1.83
C THR A 75 10.04 -2.26 3.04
N MET A 76 9.78 -3.15 4.00
CA MET A 76 10.66 -3.33 5.16
C MET A 76 12.05 -3.81 4.75
N GLY A 77 12.14 -4.77 3.82
CA GLY A 77 13.41 -5.22 3.25
C GLY A 77 14.16 -4.11 2.50
N TYR A 78 13.45 -3.32 1.69
CA TYR A 78 14.04 -2.18 0.97
C TYR A 78 14.59 -1.10 1.91
N LEU A 79 13.90 -0.84 3.03
CA LEU A 79 14.29 0.17 4.02
C LEU A 79 15.28 -0.37 5.08
N GLY A 80 15.59 -1.67 5.08
CA GLY A 80 16.43 -2.30 6.10
C GLY A 80 15.81 -2.31 7.50
N ILE A 81 14.48 -2.32 7.60
CA ILE A 81 13.76 -2.38 8.87
C ILE A 81 13.55 -3.85 9.24
N CYS A 82 14.21 -4.32 10.29
CA CYS A 82 14.18 -5.74 10.69
C CYS A 82 13.11 -6.09 11.73
N GLY A 83 12.36 -5.12 12.26
CA GLY A 83 11.30 -5.37 13.25
C GLY A 83 11.00 -4.19 14.16
N GLY A 84 10.32 -4.47 15.27
CA GLY A 84 9.96 -3.49 16.29
C GLY A 84 8.96 -2.43 15.82
N VAL A 85 8.11 -2.77 14.85
CA VAL A 85 7.12 -1.88 14.27
C VAL A 85 5.73 -2.51 14.25
N GLU A 86 4.73 -1.68 14.49
CA GLU A 86 3.33 -2.00 14.28
C GLU A 86 2.80 -1.14 13.11
N ILE A 87 2.28 -1.80 12.08
CA ILE A 87 1.75 -1.19 10.86
C ILE A 87 0.27 -1.51 10.77
N THR A 88 -0.59 -0.51 10.66
CA THR A 88 -2.03 -0.70 10.47
C THR A 88 -2.51 0.04 9.22
N THR A 89 -3.21 -0.68 8.34
CA THR A 89 -3.80 -0.13 7.12
C THR A 89 -5.31 -0.09 7.24
N ILE A 90 -5.90 1.10 7.04
CA ILE A 90 -7.34 1.35 7.10
C ILE A 90 -7.74 2.03 5.79
N ALA A 91 -8.87 1.64 5.19
CA ALA A 91 -9.34 2.26 3.95
C ALA A 91 -10.84 2.55 4.03
N ASP A 92 -11.26 3.68 3.44
CA ASP A 92 -12.68 4.06 3.36
C ASP A 92 -13.49 3.12 2.46
N ILE A 93 -12.81 2.44 1.53
CA ILE A 93 -13.42 1.55 0.53
C ILE A 93 -12.65 0.22 0.51
N PRO A 94 -13.35 -0.94 0.35
CA PRO A 94 -12.69 -2.23 0.19
C PRO A 94 -11.74 -2.25 -1.02
N SER A 95 -10.61 -2.92 -0.88
CA SER A 95 -9.58 -2.99 -1.93
C SER A 95 -9.92 -3.92 -3.10
N LYS A 96 -10.95 -4.77 -2.99
CA LYS A 96 -11.25 -5.77 -4.03
C LYS A 96 -12.28 -5.25 -5.03
N GLY A 97 -11.82 -5.02 -6.27
CA GLY A 97 -12.68 -4.87 -7.45
C GLY A 97 -13.30 -3.48 -7.65
N THR A 98 -12.74 -2.44 -7.04
CA THR A 98 -13.33 -1.08 -7.07
C THR A 98 -12.80 -0.22 -8.21
N GLY A 99 -11.61 -0.52 -8.72
CA GLY A 99 -10.99 0.25 -9.81
C GLY A 99 -10.59 1.68 -9.41
N LEU A 100 -10.45 1.96 -8.11
CA LEU A 100 -10.18 3.29 -7.57
C LEU A 100 -8.68 3.56 -7.28
N GLY A 101 -7.82 2.73 -7.87
CA GLY A 101 -6.41 2.57 -7.47
C GLY A 101 -6.22 1.25 -6.73
#